data_AF-A0A369BFL7-F1
#
_entry.id   AF-A0A369BFL7-F1
#
_cell.length_a   1.000
_cell.length_b   1.000
_cell.length_c   1.000
_cell.angle_alpha   90.00
_cell.angle_beta   90.00
_cell.angle_gamma   90.00
#
_symmetry.space_group_name_H-M   'P 1'
#
loop_
_entity.id
_entity.type
_entity.pdbx_description
1 polymer ?
#
loop_
_entity_poly.entity_id
_entity_poly.type
_entity_poly.pdbx_seq_one_letter_code
_entity_poly.pdbx_strand_id
1 'polypeptide(L)'
;MVLRRFFLMSCSSIAIVLFLEGIVILNYMPGKNGGNNSYKQEQIGQSRQIGQSIDEPEQEEKKPLEKRPVNLIVLGLDKEGTRTDAIELLNFNPESGQLNMLSIARDTKVRFNSRNTKINSLIGKMGEAGIIEKVEELTGLKIDYYITLDFDGFKKIVDTLGGVEINVPFNMNYDDDEQDLHIHLNKGKQVLDGEKSEQFIRYRKGNDKTEGYKFGDLDRSKAQQEFIKAFIGQKMKLRYLPKAGEIFLILKDCMKTNIEIGDVYYYYDQLAQFDFDNINTFSLPGESRYTNNIWYYIYDKEKTLEMIDKNFFK
;
A
#
# COMPACT_ATOMS: atom_id res chain seq x y z
N MET A 1 -27.89 -9.91 -21.31
CA MET A 1 -26.50 -10.43 -21.44
C MET A 1 -25.70 -9.81 -22.60
N VAL A 2 -26.35 -9.35 -23.70
CA VAL A 2 -25.67 -8.74 -24.87
C VAL A 2 -25.16 -7.31 -24.62
N LEU A 3 -25.84 -6.53 -23.76
CA LEU A 3 -25.48 -5.12 -23.50
C LEU A 3 -24.15 -4.94 -22.73
N ARG A 4 -23.79 -5.89 -21.86
CA ARG A 4 -22.56 -5.86 -21.04
C ARG A 4 -21.31 -6.20 -21.87
N ARG A 5 -21.46 -7.03 -22.91
CA ARG A 5 -20.38 -7.32 -23.88
C ARG A 5 -20.14 -6.14 -24.83
N PHE A 6 -21.19 -5.39 -25.17
CA PHE A 6 -21.06 -4.19 -26.01
C PHE A 6 -20.30 -3.07 -25.30
N PHE A 7 -20.57 -2.85 -24.00
CA PHE A 7 -19.85 -1.87 -23.17
C PHE A 7 -18.37 -2.20 -22.96
N LEU A 8 -18.04 -3.49 -22.78
CA LEU A 8 -16.64 -3.94 -22.63
C LEU A 8 -15.86 -3.75 -23.93
N MET A 9 -16.45 -4.08 -25.09
CA MET A 9 -15.78 -3.84 -26.38
C MET A 9 -15.61 -2.36 -26.69
N SER A 10 -16.58 -1.49 -26.34
CA SER A 10 -16.42 -0.05 -26.55
C SER A 10 -15.32 0.56 -25.67
N CYS A 11 -15.15 0.10 -24.43
CA CYS A 11 -14.05 0.56 -23.57
C CYS A 11 -12.68 0.11 -24.08
N SER A 12 -12.57 -1.11 -24.60
CA SER A 12 -11.32 -1.58 -25.22
C SER A 12 -10.97 -0.79 -26.48
N SER A 13 -11.95 -0.44 -27.31
CA SER A 13 -11.73 0.41 -28.49
C SER A 13 -11.28 1.82 -28.12
N ILE A 14 -11.87 2.43 -27.08
CA ILE A 14 -11.48 3.75 -26.58
C ILE A 14 -10.06 3.71 -26.01
N ALA A 15 -9.70 2.68 -25.25
CA ALA A 15 -8.35 2.53 -24.69
C ALA A 15 -7.28 2.38 -25.78
N ILE A 16 -7.57 1.66 -26.87
CA ILE A 16 -6.66 1.52 -28.01
C ILE A 16 -6.49 2.85 -28.74
N VAL A 17 -7.57 3.62 -28.93
CA VAL A 17 -7.49 4.95 -29.57
C VAL A 17 -6.65 5.91 -28.72
N LEU A 18 -6.89 5.98 -27.41
CA LEU A 18 -6.10 6.82 -26.49
C LEU A 18 -4.62 6.40 -26.45
N PHE A 19 -4.34 5.11 -26.55
CA PHE A 19 -2.97 4.59 -26.62
C PHE A 19 -2.26 4.98 -27.93
N LEU A 20 -2.96 4.92 -29.06
CA LEU A 20 -2.43 5.34 -30.36
C LEU A 20 -2.20 6.84 -30.43
N GLU A 21 -3.13 7.65 -29.90
CA GLU A 21 -2.95 9.11 -29.80
C GLU A 21 -1.76 9.49 -28.92
N GLY A 22 -1.56 8.77 -27.79
CA GLY A 22 -0.38 8.94 -26.94
C GLY A 22 0.94 8.66 -27.66
N ILE A 23 1.01 7.63 -28.51
CA ILE A 23 2.20 7.33 -29.33
C ILE A 23 2.47 8.43 -30.36
N VAL A 24 1.43 9.00 -30.96
CA VAL A 24 1.58 10.10 -31.93
C VAL A 24 2.10 11.36 -31.23
N ILE A 25 1.56 11.71 -30.06
CA ILE A 25 2.03 12.85 -29.26
C ILE A 25 3.49 12.70 -28.85
N LEU A 26 3.92 11.49 -28.46
CA LEU A 26 5.30 11.20 -28.11
C LEU A 26 6.27 11.31 -29.30
N ASN A 27 5.82 11.01 -30.52
CA ASN A 27 6.63 11.17 -31.73
C ASN A 27 6.64 12.60 -32.28
N TYR A 28 5.65 13.43 -31.93
CA TYR A 28 5.55 14.83 -32.36
C TYR A 28 6.02 15.83 -31.28
N MET A 29 6.33 15.39 -30.06
CA MET A 29 7.08 16.23 -29.12
C MET A 29 8.50 16.41 -29.66
N PRO A 30 8.94 17.65 -29.96
CA PRO A 30 10.31 17.89 -30.35
C PRO A 30 11.22 17.50 -29.17
N GLY A 31 11.97 16.41 -29.36
CA GLY A 31 12.90 15.90 -28.37
C GLY A 31 13.87 16.98 -27.95
N LYS A 32 13.94 17.24 -26.64
CA LYS A 32 15.11 17.87 -26.02
C LYS A 32 16.27 16.88 -26.07
N ASN A 33 16.83 16.71 -27.28
CA ASN A 33 18.22 16.33 -27.46
C ASN A 33 19.07 17.56 -27.16
N GLY A 34 19.50 17.69 -25.90
CA GLY A 34 20.43 18.73 -25.46
C GLY A 34 21.85 18.20 -25.40
N GLY A 35 22.42 17.84 -26.55
CA GLY A 35 23.87 17.72 -26.70
C GLY A 35 24.53 19.10 -26.69
N ASN A 36 25.80 19.10 -26.25
CA ASN A 36 26.83 20.12 -26.43
C ASN A 36 26.55 21.19 -27.50
N ASN A 37 26.68 22.46 -27.13
CA ASN A 37 27.26 23.53 -27.95
C ASN A 37 27.46 24.78 -27.08
N SER A 38 28.70 25.17 -26.80
CA SER A 38 29.47 26.12 -27.62
C SER A 38 28.79 27.49 -27.69
N TYR A 39 29.11 28.34 -26.71
CA TYR A 39 28.67 29.73 -26.70
C TYR A 39 29.40 30.51 -27.78
N LYS A 40 28.64 30.97 -28.78
CA LYS A 40 29.06 32.00 -29.72
C LYS A 40 29.11 33.36 -28.99
N GLN A 41 30.20 34.04 -29.28
CA GLN A 41 30.58 35.36 -28.85
C GLN A 41 29.88 36.41 -29.73
N GLU A 42 29.19 37.38 -29.12
CA GLU A 42 28.83 38.63 -29.77
C GLU A 42 29.01 39.79 -28.79
N GLN A 43 29.92 40.69 -29.14
CA GLN A 43 30.16 41.97 -28.49
C GLN A 43 29.08 42.98 -28.88
N ILE A 44 28.73 43.90 -27.96
CA ILE A 44 28.61 45.34 -28.22
C ILE A 44 28.60 46.10 -26.87
N GLY A 45 29.52 47.05 -26.71
CA GLY A 45 29.19 48.43 -26.31
C GLY A 45 29.06 48.83 -24.83
N GLN A 46 30.21 49.19 -24.22
CA GLN A 46 30.47 50.34 -23.33
C GLN A 46 29.36 50.87 -22.37
N SER A 47 29.62 50.85 -21.04
CA SER A 47 30.26 51.97 -20.31
C SER A 47 30.10 51.88 -18.78
N ARG A 48 31.09 52.47 -18.09
CA ARG A 48 31.18 52.89 -16.67
C ARG A 48 31.70 51.87 -15.64
N GLN A 49 32.98 52.05 -15.33
CA GLN A 49 33.63 51.59 -14.10
C GLN A 49 33.06 52.34 -12.88
N ILE A 50 32.49 51.59 -11.94
CA ILE A 50 32.50 51.94 -10.51
C ILE A 50 32.83 50.63 -9.79
N GLY A 51 34.01 50.58 -9.17
CA GLY A 51 34.46 49.42 -8.42
C GLY A 51 33.73 49.31 -7.09
N GLN A 52 33.04 48.19 -6.88
CA GLN A 52 32.70 47.64 -5.57
C GLN A 52 32.80 46.12 -5.71
N SER A 53 33.65 45.50 -4.88
CA SER A 53 33.73 44.05 -4.72
C SER A 53 32.38 43.56 -4.18
N ILE A 54 31.59 42.96 -5.05
CA ILE A 54 30.43 42.16 -4.65
C ILE A 54 30.98 40.77 -4.43
N ASP A 55 31.08 40.38 -3.16
CA ASP A 55 31.37 38.99 -2.80
C ASP A 55 30.33 38.10 -3.50
N GLU A 56 30.80 37.12 -4.28
CA GLU A 56 29.93 36.10 -4.87
C GLU A 56 29.13 35.45 -3.73
N PRO A 57 27.79 35.36 -3.81
CA PRO A 57 27.04 34.61 -2.83
C PRO A 57 27.49 33.16 -2.96
N GLU A 58 28.19 32.69 -1.94
CA GLU A 58 28.52 31.29 -1.72
C GLU A 58 27.21 30.51 -1.89
N GLN A 59 27.12 29.75 -2.99
CA GLN A 59 25.97 28.88 -3.22
C GLN A 59 26.02 27.82 -2.13
N GLU A 60 25.30 28.04 -1.04
CA GLU A 60 24.98 26.97 -0.11
C GLU A 60 24.37 25.85 -0.93
N GLU A 61 25.12 24.77 -1.13
CA GLU A 61 24.57 23.48 -1.53
C GLU A 61 23.46 23.19 -0.54
N LYS A 62 22.21 23.40 -0.96
CA LYS A 62 21.05 22.96 -0.19
C LYS A 62 21.19 21.46 -0.06
N LYS A 63 21.71 21.01 1.08
CA LYS A 63 21.66 19.61 1.47
C LYS A 63 20.23 19.14 1.21
N PRO A 64 20.03 18.00 0.53
CA PRO A 64 18.70 17.45 0.34
C PRO A 64 17.99 17.44 1.70
N LEU A 65 16.78 18.00 1.78
CA LEU A 65 16.01 17.94 3.02
C LEU A 65 15.91 16.47 3.44
N GLU A 66 16.50 16.15 4.60
CA GLU A 66 16.39 14.86 5.25
C GLU A 66 14.90 14.51 5.36
N LYS A 67 14.52 13.39 4.76
CA LYS A 67 13.11 13.00 4.68
C LYS A 67 12.78 12.21 5.93
N ARG A 68 11.87 12.74 6.75
CA ARG A 68 11.40 12.02 7.93
C ARG A 68 10.72 10.69 7.56
N PRO A 69 10.72 9.70 8.47
CA PRO A 69 9.93 8.49 8.32
C PRO A 69 8.43 8.77 8.18
N VAL A 70 7.75 7.82 7.53
CA VAL A 70 6.33 7.93 7.15
C VAL A 70 5.56 6.72 7.61
N ASN A 71 4.37 6.95 8.16
CA ASN A 71 3.45 5.91 8.59
C ASN A 71 2.20 5.87 7.69
N LEU A 72 1.96 4.73 7.05
CA LEU A 72 0.77 4.44 6.23
C LEU A 72 -0.02 3.32 6.89
N ILE A 73 -1.31 3.51 7.13
CA ILE A 73 -2.21 2.42 7.52
C ILE A 73 -2.99 1.87 6.31
N VAL A 74 -3.02 0.55 6.15
CA VAL A 74 -3.80 -0.14 5.12
C VAL A 74 -4.95 -0.89 5.78
N LEU A 75 -6.17 -0.59 5.35
CA LEU A 75 -7.42 -1.14 5.89
C LEU A 75 -8.16 -1.92 4.80
N GLY A 76 -8.36 -3.21 5.05
CA GLY A 76 -9.17 -4.08 4.19
C GLY A 76 -10.56 -4.26 4.77
N LEU A 77 -11.58 -3.75 4.08
CA LEU A 77 -12.97 -3.78 4.55
C LEU A 77 -13.64 -5.14 4.29
N ASP A 78 -14.64 -5.44 5.12
CA ASP A 78 -15.62 -6.47 4.78
C ASP A 78 -16.56 -6.01 3.66
N LYS A 79 -17.38 -6.94 3.14
CA LYS A 79 -18.28 -6.69 2.01
C LYS A 79 -19.29 -5.55 2.26
N GLU A 80 -19.63 -5.30 3.52
CA GLU A 80 -20.59 -4.26 3.91
C GLU A 80 -19.92 -2.93 4.29
N GLY A 81 -18.59 -2.88 4.37
CA GLY A 81 -17.84 -1.70 4.82
C GLY A 81 -18.06 -1.36 6.30
N THR A 82 -18.60 -2.28 7.10
CA THR A 82 -18.91 -2.05 8.52
C THR A 82 -17.78 -2.50 9.44
N ARG A 83 -16.88 -3.35 8.94
CA ARG A 83 -15.71 -3.86 9.66
C ARG A 83 -14.48 -3.83 8.77
N THR A 84 -13.31 -3.73 9.41
CA THR A 84 -12.02 -3.94 8.75
C THR A 84 -11.45 -5.30 9.16
N ASP A 85 -11.25 -6.17 8.19
CA ASP A 85 -10.76 -7.54 8.39
C ASP A 85 -9.24 -7.67 8.28
N ALA A 86 -8.58 -6.66 7.70
CA ALA A 86 -7.14 -6.47 7.69
C ALA A 86 -6.79 -5.07 8.21
N ILE A 87 -5.80 -4.96 9.10
CA ILE A 87 -5.28 -3.69 9.61
C ILE A 87 -3.75 -3.81 9.62
N GLU A 88 -3.08 -3.15 8.68
CA GLU A 88 -1.62 -3.18 8.57
C GLU A 88 -1.06 -1.76 8.70
N LEU A 89 -0.09 -1.57 9.59
CA LEU A 89 0.69 -0.35 9.70
C LEU A 89 2.04 -0.53 8.99
N LEU A 90 2.29 0.30 7.98
CA LEU A 90 3.53 0.39 7.23
C LEU A 90 4.32 1.61 7.72
N ASN A 91 5.55 1.40 8.17
CA ASN A 91 6.47 2.44 8.62
C ASN A 91 7.70 2.43 7.71
N PHE A 92 7.80 3.45 6.86
CA PHE A 92 8.82 3.57 5.82
C PHE A 92 9.84 4.64 6.20
N ASN A 93 11.13 4.28 6.16
CA ASN A 93 12.23 5.22 6.23
C ASN A 93 12.74 5.52 4.81
N PRO A 94 12.48 6.73 4.27
CA PRO A 94 12.90 7.11 2.93
C PRO A 94 14.42 7.23 2.78
N GLU A 95 15.18 7.45 3.85
CA GLU A 95 16.64 7.57 3.78
C GLU A 95 17.33 6.22 3.68
N SER A 96 16.90 5.25 4.50
CA SER A 96 17.47 3.90 4.48
C SER A 96 16.78 2.97 3.48
N GLY A 97 15.60 3.34 2.98
CA GLY A 97 14.76 2.48 2.14
C GLY A 97 14.16 1.30 2.91
N GLN A 98 14.13 1.34 4.25
CA GLN A 98 13.60 0.25 5.08
C GLN A 98 12.10 0.38 5.33
N LEU A 99 11.37 -0.73 5.22
CA LEU A 99 9.93 -0.81 5.48
C LEU A 99 9.64 -1.81 6.59
N ASN A 100 9.00 -1.35 7.65
CA ASN A 100 8.48 -2.21 8.72
C ASN A 100 6.97 -2.29 8.64
N MET A 101 6.43 -3.50 8.67
CA MET A 101 5.00 -3.78 8.62
C MET A 101 4.53 -4.37 9.94
N LEU A 102 3.45 -3.84 10.51
CA LEU A 102 2.82 -4.34 11.72
C LEU A 102 1.38 -4.75 11.43
N SER A 103 1.09 -6.04 11.57
CA SER A 103 -0.28 -6.55 11.53
C SER A 103 -0.97 -6.36 12.87
N ILE A 104 -2.14 -5.74 12.85
CA ILE A 104 -2.97 -5.50 14.03
C ILE A 104 -4.19 -6.42 13.92
N ALA A 105 -4.34 -7.34 14.88
CA ALA A 105 -5.46 -8.26 14.88
C ALA A 105 -6.79 -7.49 14.93
N ARG A 106 -7.71 -7.79 14.00
CA ARG A 106 -9.02 -7.12 13.88
C ARG A 106 -9.86 -7.12 15.18
N ASP A 107 -9.65 -8.14 16.01
CA ASP A 107 -10.34 -8.34 17.29
C ASP A 107 -9.66 -7.64 18.48
N THR A 108 -8.62 -6.83 18.23
CA THR A 108 -7.89 -6.08 19.28
C THR A 108 -8.87 -5.27 20.11
N LYS A 109 -8.83 -5.51 21.42
CA LYS A 109 -9.69 -4.85 22.40
C LYS A 109 -9.22 -3.42 22.61
N VAL A 110 -10.11 -2.48 22.32
CA VAL A 110 -9.91 -1.05 22.50
C VAL A 110 -11.06 -0.44 23.30
N ARG A 111 -10.85 0.76 23.85
CA ARG A 111 -11.92 1.52 24.51
C ARG A 111 -12.48 2.57 23.55
N PHE A 112 -13.79 2.63 23.46
CA PHE A 112 -14.53 3.65 22.70
C PHE A 112 -15.79 4.04 23.49
N ASN A 113 -16.01 5.34 23.72
CA ASN A 113 -17.10 5.87 24.55
C ASN A 113 -17.23 5.14 25.90
N SER A 114 -16.10 5.00 26.61
CA SER A 114 -15.98 4.32 27.90
C SER A 114 -16.34 2.83 27.91
N ARG A 115 -16.61 2.20 26.74
CA ARG A 115 -16.93 0.77 26.62
C ARG A 115 -15.82 0.03 25.88
N ASN A 116 -15.68 -1.26 26.21
CA ASN A 116 -14.79 -2.14 25.46
C ASN A 116 -15.43 -2.50 24.12
N THR A 117 -14.65 -2.45 23.05
CA THR A 117 -15.06 -2.88 21.72
C THR A 117 -13.87 -3.46 20.96
N LYS A 118 -14.13 -4.02 19.79
CA LYS A 118 -13.09 -4.51 18.88
C LYS A 118 -12.69 -3.39 17.93
N ILE A 119 -11.39 -3.25 17.69
CA ILE A 119 -10.86 -2.19 16.82
C ILE A 119 -11.54 -2.22 15.45
N ASN A 120 -11.77 -3.40 14.86
CA ASN A 120 -12.37 -3.50 13.54
C ASN A 120 -13.74 -2.84 13.39
N SER A 121 -14.53 -2.80 14.46
CA SER A 121 -15.87 -2.23 14.44
C SER A 121 -15.87 -0.70 14.43
N LEU A 122 -14.71 -0.06 14.65
CA LEU A 122 -14.63 1.40 14.66
C LEU A 122 -14.77 1.99 13.26
N ILE A 123 -14.44 1.25 12.20
CA ILE A 123 -14.63 1.73 10.83
C ILE A 123 -16.10 2.09 10.55
N GLY A 124 -17.04 1.22 10.92
CA GLY A 124 -18.48 1.49 10.75
C GLY A 124 -19.04 2.55 11.71
N LYS A 125 -18.28 2.96 12.73
CA LYS A 125 -18.73 3.93 13.75
C LYS A 125 -18.15 5.34 13.53
N MET A 126 -16.90 5.41 13.09
CA MET A 126 -16.08 6.63 13.05
C MET A 126 -15.29 6.77 11.74
N GLY A 127 -15.43 5.83 10.80
CA GLY A 127 -14.59 5.75 9.61
C GLY A 127 -13.14 5.41 9.97
N GLU A 128 -12.25 5.77 9.05
CA GLU A 128 -10.81 5.51 9.14
C GLU A 128 -10.20 6.20 10.36
N ALA A 129 -10.68 7.40 10.70
CA ALA A 129 -10.22 8.19 11.83
C ALA A 129 -10.30 7.42 13.16
N GLY A 130 -11.36 6.64 13.38
CA GLY A 130 -11.50 5.84 14.60
C GLY A 130 -10.50 4.69 14.69
N ILE A 131 -10.14 4.08 13.56
CA ILE A 131 -9.10 3.05 13.52
C ILE A 131 -7.73 3.70 13.75
N ILE A 132 -7.44 4.78 13.01
CA ILE A 132 -6.21 5.55 13.09
C ILE A 132 -5.93 5.97 14.54
N GLU A 133 -6.88 6.65 15.19
CA GLU A 133 -6.74 7.10 16.59
C GLU A 133 -6.31 5.95 17.51
N LYS A 134 -6.93 4.77 17.37
CA LYS A 134 -6.56 3.63 18.22
C LYS A 134 -5.23 3.00 17.84
N VAL A 135 -4.86 2.98 16.56
CA VAL A 135 -3.52 2.52 16.18
C VAL A 135 -2.44 3.46 16.71
N GLU A 136 -2.66 4.78 16.66
CA GLU A 136 -1.77 5.78 17.26
C GLU A 136 -1.67 5.58 18.78
N GLU A 137 -2.77 5.33 19.48
CA GLU A 137 -2.75 5.03 20.93
C GLU A 137 -1.99 3.73 21.27
N LEU A 138 -2.14 2.69 20.44
CA LEU A 138 -1.51 1.38 20.65
C LEU A 138 0.00 1.44 20.42
N THR A 139 0.43 2.21 19.41
CA THR A 139 1.81 2.19 18.90
C THR A 139 2.63 3.40 19.31
N GLY A 140 1.99 4.53 19.60
CA GLY A 140 2.66 5.82 19.77
C GLY A 140 3.18 6.45 18.48
N LEU A 141 2.95 5.82 17.32
CA LEU A 141 3.34 6.35 16.02
C LEU A 141 2.20 7.17 15.44
N LYS A 142 2.50 8.38 14.94
CA LYS A 142 1.54 9.20 14.22
C LYS A 142 1.30 8.66 12.81
N ILE A 143 0.05 8.49 12.41
CA ILE A 143 -0.29 8.04 11.05
C ILE A 143 -0.32 9.25 10.10
N ASP A 144 0.44 9.16 9.01
CA ASP A 144 0.52 10.20 7.98
C ASP A 144 -0.48 9.93 6.85
N TYR A 145 -0.58 8.67 6.42
CA TYR A 145 -1.40 8.25 5.30
C TYR A 145 -2.30 7.08 5.65
N TYR A 146 -3.41 6.94 4.92
CA TYR A 146 -4.23 5.75 4.95
C TYR A 146 -4.62 5.30 3.55
N ILE A 147 -4.79 4.00 3.39
CA ILE A 147 -5.46 3.38 2.26
C ILE A 147 -6.56 2.50 2.84
N THR A 148 -7.76 2.61 2.28
CA THR A 148 -8.91 1.78 2.64
C THR A 148 -9.53 1.22 1.37
N LEU A 149 -9.72 -0.09 1.32
CA LEU A 149 -10.22 -0.78 0.14
C LEU A 149 -11.13 -1.95 0.55
N ASP A 150 -12.16 -2.17 -0.24
CA ASP A 150 -12.98 -3.38 -0.18
C ASP A 150 -12.40 -4.47 -1.11
N PHE A 151 -13.08 -5.61 -1.18
CA PHE A 151 -12.63 -6.71 -2.03
C PHE A 151 -12.65 -6.37 -3.53
N ASP A 152 -13.58 -5.54 -4.00
CA ASP A 152 -13.64 -5.20 -5.43
C ASP A 152 -12.51 -4.24 -5.82
N GLY A 153 -12.23 -3.25 -4.97
CA GLY A 153 -11.07 -2.37 -5.09
C GLY A 153 -9.76 -3.16 -5.06
N PHE A 154 -9.62 -4.08 -4.10
CA PHE A 154 -8.49 -5.00 -4.01
C PHE A 154 -8.25 -5.77 -5.31
N LYS A 155 -9.29 -6.47 -5.81
CA LYS A 155 -9.21 -7.27 -7.03
C LYS A 155 -8.78 -6.44 -8.23
N LYS A 156 -9.41 -5.27 -8.41
CA LYS A 156 -9.08 -4.35 -9.52
C LYS A 156 -7.63 -3.87 -9.47
N ILE A 157 -7.12 -3.53 -8.27
CA ILE A 157 -5.72 -3.14 -8.10
C ILE A 157 -4.78 -4.28 -8.53
N VAL A 158 -5.05 -5.49 -8.07
CA VAL A 158 -4.26 -6.68 -8.41
C VAL A 158 -4.29 -6.96 -9.91
N ASP A 159 -5.47 -6.95 -10.53
CA ASP A 159 -5.64 -7.21 -11.96
C ASP A 159 -4.97 -6.13 -12.82
N THR A 160 -5.11 -4.85 -12.45
CA THR A 160 -4.51 -3.72 -13.15
C THR A 160 -2.99 -3.83 -13.19
N LEU A 161 -2.38 -4.39 -12.15
CA LEU A 161 -0.94 -4.61 -12.06
C LEU A 161 -0.49 -5.99 -12.53
N GLY A 162 -1.42 -6.79 -13.08
CA GLY A 162 -1.15 -8.09 -13.70
C GLY A 162 -0.92 -9.23 -12.71
N GLY A 163 -1.69 -9.28 -11.61
CA GLY A 163 -1.67 -10.38 -10.63
C GLY A 163 -0.43 -10.38 -9.72
N VAL A 164 -0.31 -11.36 -8.81
CA VAL A 164 0.86 -11.52 -7.93
C VAL A 164 1.32 -12.97 -7.94
N GLU A 165 2.61 -13.21 -8.18
CA GLU A 165 3.15 -14.55 -8.00
C GLU A 165 3.28 -14.89 -6.51
N ILE A 166 2.59 -15.93 -6.06
CA ILE A 166 2.64 -16.41 -4.68
C ILE A 166 2.95 -17.91 -4.70
N ASN A 167 3.75 -18.36 -3.72
CA ASN A 167 3.94 -19.79 -3.46
C ASN A 167 2.92 -20.24 -2.41
N VAL A 168 1.76 -20.74 -2.87
CA VAL A 168 0.68 -21.17 -1.98
C VAL A 168 1.16 -22.39 -1.16
N PRO A 169 1.11 -22.34 0.19
CA PRO A 169 1.81 -23.32 1.04
C PRO A 169 1.19 -24.73 1.01
N PHE A 170 -0.11 -24.83 0.78
CA PHE A 170 -0.90 -26.05 0.74
C PHE A 170 -2.18 -25.81 -0.06
N ASN A 171 -2.92 -26.88 -0.41
CA ASN A 171 -4.20 -26.70 -1.09
C ASN A 171 -5.18 -25.97 -0.17
N MET A 172 -5.83 -24.94 -0.68
CA MET A 172 -6.85 -24.16 0.02
C MET A 172 -8.19 -24.47 -0.64
N ASN A 173 -9.05 -25.20 0.08
CA ASN A 173 -10.38 -25.56 -0.38
C ASN A 173 -11.39 -25.15 0.69
N TYR A 174 -12.20 -24.12 0.40
CA TYR A 174 -13.24 -23.65 1.28
C TYR A 174 -14.45 -23.15 0.48
N ASP A 175 -15.61 -23.75 0.71
CA ASP A 175 -16.90 -23.33 0.18
C ASP A 175 -17.84 -22.93 1.33
N ASP A 176 -18.48 -21.79 1.16
CA ASP A 176 -19.49 -21.23 2.05
C ASP A 176 -20.55 -20.50 1.22
N ASP A 177 -21.60 -21.23 0.88
CA ASP A 177 -22.73 -20.74 0.08
C ASP A 177 -23.47 -19.60 0.78
N GLU A 178 -23.48 -19.56 2.12
CA GLU A 178 -24.15 -18.50 2.88
C GLU A 178 -23.41 -17.16 2.73
N GLN A 179 -22.08 -17.21 2.62
CA GLN A 179 -21.22 -16.04 2.46
C GLN A 179 -20.82 -15.76 1.02
N ASP A 180 -21.27 -16.59 0.06
CA ASP A 180 -20.86 -16.54 -1.35
C ASP A 180 -19.33 -16.51 -1.45
N LEU A 181 -18.68 -17.43 -0.72
CA LEU A 181 -17.21 -17.54 -0.63
C LEU A 181 -16.76 -18.92 -1.08
N HIS A 182 -16.13 -18.96 -2.24
CA HIS A 182 -15.58 -20.15 -2.87
C HIS A 182 -14.07 -19.96 -3.07
N ILE A 183 -13.27 -20.78 -2.38
CA ILE A 183 -11.82 -20.71 -2.35
C ILE A 183 -11.27 -22.05 -2.85
N HIS A 184 -10.55 -22.00 -3.97
CA HIS A 184 -9.90 -23.16 -4.58
C HIS A 184 -8.54 -22.78 -5.12
N LEU A 185 -7.51 -22.91 -4.28
CA LEU A 185 -6.12 -22.67 -4.67
C LEU A 185 -5.27 -23.92 -4.47
N ASN A 186 -4.59 -24.34 -5.53
CA ASN A 186 -3.64 -25.43 -5.45
C ASN A 186 -2.35 -24.99 -4.77
N LYS A 187 -1.67 -25.91 -4.08
CA LYS A 187 -0.32 -25.71 -3.55
C LYS A 187 0.66 -25.37 -4.69
N GLY A 188 1.61 -24.47 -4.40
CA GLY A 188 2.76 -24.19 -5.25
C GLY A 188 2.79 -22.76 -5.78
N LYS A 189 3.82 -22.47 -6.58
CA LYS A 189 3.99 -21.16 -7.23
C LYS A 189 2.96 -20.97 -8.33
N GLN A 190 2.23 -19.87 -8.25
CA GLN A 190 1.27 -19.46 -9.27
C GLN A 190 1.05 -17.95 -9.23
N VAL A 191 0.65 -17.37 -10.36
CA VAL A 191 0.20 -15.98 -10.43
C VAL A 191 -1.27 -15.94 -10.02
N LEU A 192 -1.56 -15.23 -8.94
CA LEU A 192 -2.89 -14.96 -8.45
C LEU A 192 -3.39 -13.67 -9.12
N ASP A 193 -4.44 -13.76 -9.93
CA ASP A 193 -5.25 -12.61 -10.35
C ASP A 193 -6.04 -12.07 -9.15
N GLY A 194 -6.87 -11.04 -9.36
CA GLY A 194 -7.66 -10.42 -8.30
C GLY A 194 -8.49 -11.45 -7.53
N GLU A 195 -9.26 -12.26 -8.23
CA GLU A 195 -10.15 -13.27 -7.62
C GLU A 195 -9.36 -14.29 -6.78
N LYS A 196 -8.30 -14.86 -7.34
CA LYS A 196 -7.45 -15.81 -6.61
C LYS A 196 -6.69 -15.16 -5.46
N SER A 197 -6.35 -13.88 -5.58
CA SER A 197 -5.72 -13.12 -4.51
C SER A 197 -6.70 -12.91 -3.36
N GLU A 198 -7.97 -12.61 -3.66
CA GLU A 198 -9.03 -12.49 -2.66
C GLU A 198 -9.20 -13.83 -1.91
N GLN A 199 -9.25 -14.94 -2.65
CA GLN A 199 -9.32 -16.28 -2.08
C GLN A 199 -8.15 -16.55 -1.12
N PHE A 200 -6.92 -16.21 -1.52
CA PHE A 200 -5.72 -16.41 -0.71
C PHE A 200 -5.77 -15.62 0.61
N ILE A 201 -6.12 -14.33 0.56
CA ILE A 201 -6.11 -13.47 1.77
C ILE A 201 -7.32 -13.71 2.69
N ARG A 202 -8.42 -14.29 2.17
CA ARG A 202 -9.62 -14.61 2.94
C ARG A 202 -9.57 -16.00 3.57
N TYR A 203 -8.73 -16.91 3.06
CA TYR A 203 -8.63 -18.27 3.56
C TYR A 203 -8.24 -18.31 5.05
N ARG A 204 -8.88 -19.19 5.82
CA ARG A 204 -8.62 -19.38 7.26
C ARG A 204 -8.41 -20.85 7.58
N LYS A 205 -9.34 -21.68 7.13
CA LYS A 205 -9.39 -23.12 7.31
C LYS A 205 -10.14 -23.73 6.13
N GLY A 206 -9.87 -24.99 5.82
CA GLY A 206 -10.65 -25.72 4.82
C GLY A 206 -11.98 -26.21 5.38
N ASN A 207 -12.89 -26.67 4.52
CA ASN A 207 -14.06 -27.43 4.99
C ASN A 207 -13.62 -28.77 5.59
N ASP A 208 -12.53 -29.36 5.08
CA ASP A 208 -11.86 -30.48 5.74
C ASP A 208 -11.03 -29.95 6.93
N LYS A 209 -11.35 -30.42 8.13
CA LYS A 209 -10.69 -30.01 9.38
C LYS A 209 -9.20 -30.42 9.46
N THR A 210 -8.72 -31.19 8.48
CA THR A 210 -7.31 -31.58 8.36
C THR A 210 -6.46 -30.55 7.59
N GLU A 211 -7.09 -29.60 6.90
CA GLU A 211 -6.43 -28.57 6.09
C GLU A 211 -6.73 -27.16 6.63
N GLY A 212 -5.72 -26.29 6.70
CA GLY A 212 -5.91 -24.92 7.16
C GLY A 212 -4.80 -24.37 8.02
N TYR A 213 -4.95 -23.11 8.40
CA TYR A 213 -4.05 -22.49 9.34
C TYR A 213 -4.28 -23.01 10.77
N LYS A 214 -3.19 -23.37 11.45
CA LYS A 214 -3.25 -23.92 12.81
C LYS A 214 -3.74 -22.89 13.84
N PHE A 215 -3.40 -21.62 13.63
CA PHE A 215 -3.72 -20.52 14.54
C PHE A 215 -4.78 -19.56 13.97
N GLY A 216 -5.54 -20.00 12.95
CA GLY A 216 -6.69 -19.29 12.40
C GLY A 216 -6.36 -17.87 11.93
N ASP A 217 -6.88 -16.85 12.62
CA ASP A 217 -6.72 -15.44 12.23
C ASP A 217 -5.27 -14.95 12.28
N LEU A 218 -4.44 -15.47 13.20
CA LEU A 218 -3.03 -15.06 13.30
C LEU A 218 -2.22 -15.46 12.06
N ASP A 219 -2.46 -16.66 11.56
CA ASP A 219 -1.77 -17.16 10.37
C ASP A 219 -2.36 -16.53 9.10
N ARG A 220 -3.68 -16.22 9.07
CA ARG A 220 -4.26 -15.44 7.98
C ARG A 220 -3.62 -14.05 7.89
N SER A 221 -3.39 -13.38 9.02
CA SER A 221 -2.66 -12.11 9.05
C SER A 221 -1.25 -12.25 8.47
N LYS A 222 -0.54 -13.35 8.75
CA LYS A 222 0.77 -13.60 8.13
C LYS A 222 0.65 -13.80 6.61
N ALA A 223 -0.36 -14.53 6.14
CA ALA A 223 -0.59 -14.70 4.70
C ALA A 223 -0.92 -13.36 4.01
N GLN A 224 -1.67 -12.48 4.67
CA GLN A 224 -1.93 -11.12 4.20
C GLN A 224 -0.63 -10.30 4.12
N GLN A 225 0.25 -10.39 5.13
CA GLN A 225 1.57 -9.75 5.10
C GLN A 225 2.46 -10.32 3.99
N GLU A 226 2.48 -11.64 3.80
CA GLU A 226 3.21 -12.30 2.72
C GLU A 226 2.71 -11.82 1.35
N PHE A 227 1.39 -11.69 1.19
CA PHE A 227 0.78 -11.16 -0.02
C PHE A 227 1.21 -9.71 -0.28
N ILE A 228 1.05 -8.83 0.71
CA ILE A 228 1.40 -7.40 0.58
C ILE A 228 2.90 -7.26 0.29
N LYS A 229 3.75 -8.01 1.01
CA LYS A 229 5.18 -8.05 0.76
C LYS A 229 5.44 -8.44 -0.69
N ALA A 230 4.95 -9.59 -1.15
CA ALA A 230 5.13 -10.06 -2.53
C ALA A 230 4.60 -9.07 -3.58
N PHE A 231 3.44 -8.45 -3.32
CA PHE A 231 2.87 -7.42 -4.17
C PHE A 231 3.82 -6.22 -4.29
N ILE A 232 4.26 -5.64 -3.17
CA ILE A 232 5.22 -4.53 -3.15
C ILE A 232 6.49 -4.92 -3.92
N GLY A 233 7.10 -6.06 -3.62
CA GLY A 233 8.34 -6.50 -4.27
C GLY A 233 8.22 -6.74 -5.77
N GLN A 234 7.07 -7.18 -6.24
CA GLN A 234 6.85 -7.44 -7.67
C GLN A 234 6.43 -6.20 -8.44
N LYS A 235 5.72 -5.27 -7.79
CA LYS A 235 5.08 -4.12 -8.44
C LYS A 235 5.83 -2.80 -8.24
N MET A 236 6.69 -2.69 -7.23
CA MET A 236 7.60 -1.56 -7.06
C MET A 236 8.88 -1.68 -7.91
N LYS A 237 8.93 -2.62 -8.86
CA LYS A 237 10.06 -2.78 -9.77
C LYS A 237 10.21 -1.59 -10.72
N LEU A 238 11.45 -1.29 -11.09
CA LEU A 238 11.88 -0.14 -11.91
C LEU A 238 11.03 0.13 -13.17
N ARG A 239 10.40 -0.91 -13.74
CA ARG A 239 9.54 -0.82 -14.93
C ARG A 239 8.21 -0.09 -14.74
N TYR A 240 7.68 -0.01 -13.51
CA TYR A 240 6.38 0.60 -13.23
C TYR A 240 6.50 2.05 -12.74
N LEU A 241 7.68 2.43 -12.23
CA LEU A 241 7.91 3.75 -11.67
C LEU A 241 7.62 4.90 -12.65
N PRO A 242 8.04 4.86 -13.93
CA PRO A 242 7.74 5.95 -14.85
C PRO A 242 6.23 6.20 -15.03
N LYS A 243 5.39 5.19 -14.73
CA LYS A 243 3.93 5.25 -14.79
C LYS A 243 3.28 5.30 -13.42
N ALA A 244 4.04 5.46 -12.33
CA ALA A 244 3.51 5.41 -10.96
C ALA A 244 2.38 6.42 -10.75
N GLY A 245 2.51 7.63 -11.31
CA GLY A 245 1.45 8.64 -11.25
C GLY A 245 0.18 8.24 -12.00
N GLU A 246 0.30 7.74 -13.23
CA GLU A 246 -0.83 7.27 -14.03
C GLU A 246 -1.52 6.07 -13.38
N ILE A 247 -0.72 5.11 -12.89
CA ILE A 247 -1.20 3.95 -12.14
C ILE A 247 -1.94 4.41 -10.90
N PHE A 248 -1.36 5.34 -10.13
CA PHE A 248 -2.02 5.88 -8.94
C PHE A 248 -3.36 6.51 -9.28
N LEU A 249 -3.46 7.31 -10.34
CA LEU A 249 -4.73 7.92 -10.76
C LEU A 249 -5.78 6.88 -11.17
N ILE A 250 -5.39 5.82 -11.88
CA ILE A 250 -6.29 4.72 -12.24
C ILE A 250 -6.78 3.98 -11.00
N LEU A 251 -5.90 3.76 -10.03
CA LEU A 251 -6.20 3.00 -8.82
C LEU A 251 -6.86 3.84 -7.73
N LYS A 252 -6.80 5.18 -7.79
CA LYS A 252 -7.37 6.08 -6.78
C LYS A 252 -8.88 5.85 -6.64
N ASP A 253 -9.59 5.52 -7.72
CA ASP A 253 -11.04 5.22 -7.68
C ASP A 253 -11.36 3.83 -7.09
N CYS A 254 -10.34 2.97 -6.89
CA CYS A 254 -10.49 1.64 -6.29
C CYS A 254 -10.22 1.64 -4.78
N MET A 255 -9.86 2.78 -4.19
CA MET A 255 -9.54 2.90 -2.77
C MET A 255 -9.97 4.26 -2.22
N LYS A 256 -10.08 4.38 -0.90
CA LYS A 256 -10.16 5.66 -0.22
C LYS A 256 -8.82 5.95 0.43
N THR A 257 -8.26 7.14 0.18
CA THR A 257 -6.94 7.52 0.66
C THR A 257 -6.81 9.03 0.79
N ASN A 258 -5.91 9.48 1.65
CA ASN A 258 -5.42 10.87 1.71
C ASN A 258 -4.07 11.07 1.01
N ILE A 259 -3.53 10.04 0.34
CA ILE A 259 -2.34 10.17 -0.50
C ILE A 259 -2.74 11.02 -1.72
N GLU A 260 -1.93 12.01 -2.02
CA GLU A 260 -2.08 12.80 -3.23
C GLU A 260 -0.98 12.50 -4.24
N ILE A 261 -1.24 12.85 -5.50
CA ILE A 261 -0.27 12.64 -6.59
C ILE A 261 1.09 13.32 -6.30
N GLY A 262 1.06 14.44 -5.58
CA GLY A 262 2.26 15.14 -5.12
C GLY A 262 3.13 14.29 -4.19
N ASP A 263 2.53 13.48 -3.33
CA ASP A 263 3.25 12.59 -2.42
C ASP A 263 3.95 11.46 -3.19
N VAL A 264 3.28 10.92 -4.22
CA VAL A 264 3.87 9.90 -5.12
C VAL A 264 5.14 10.43 -5.78
N TYR A 265 5.10 11.67 -6.30
CA TYR A 265 6.29 12.30 -6.87
C TYR A 265 7.33 12.67 -5.81
N TYR A 266 6.88 13.11 -4.64
CA TYR A 266 7.78 13.45 -3.54
C TYR A 266 8.60 12.24 -3.10
N TYR A 267 8.03 11.03 -3.04
CA TYR A 267 8.76 9.81 -2.66
C TYR A 267 9.32 9.01 -3.84
N TYR A 268 9.20 9.49 -5.08
CA TYR A 268 9.53 8.75 -6.30
C TYR A 268 10.92 8.12 -6.26
N ASP A 269 11.95 8.89 -5.95
CA ASP A 269 13.34 8.42 -5.98
C ASP A 269 13.63 7.36 -4.90
N GLN A 270 12.97 7.45 -3.74
CA GLN A 270 13.12 6.49 -2.65
C GLN A 270 12.38 5.20 -2.93
N LEU A 271 11.17 5.31 -3.50
CA LEU A 271 10.41 4.17 -3.99
C LEU A 271 11.13 3.47 -5.15
N ALA A 272 11.88 4.23 -5.96
CA ALA A 272 12.64 3.70 -7.08
C ALA A 272 13.83 2.84 -6.68
N GLN A 273 14.44 3.16 -5.55
CA GLN A 273 15.61 2.49 -5.00
C GLN A 273 15.22 1.46 -3.93
N PHE A 274 13.92 1.25 -3.71
CA PHE A 274 13.42 0.35 -2.69
C PHE A 274 13.81 -1.10 -3.00
N ASP A 275 14.52 -1.74 -2.06
CA ASP A 275 14.81 -3.16 -2.11
C ASP A 275 13.73 -3.94 -1.33
N PHE A 276 13.20 -4.96 -1.98
CA PHE A 276 12.23 -5.87 -1.37
C PHE A 276 12.77 -6.61 -0.15
N ASP A 277 14.08 -6.86 -0.10
CA ASP A 277 14.71 -7.52 1.04
C ASP A 277 14.68 -6.66 2.30
N ASN A 278 14.37 -5.36 2.18
CA ASN A 278 14.25 -4.41 3.29
C ASN A 278 12.86 -4.37 3.95
N ILE A 279 11.99 -5.37 3.70
CA ILE A 279 10.68 -5.48 4.35
C ILE A 279 10.75 -6.41 5.56
N ASN A 280 10.59 -5.83 6.75
CA ASN A 280 10.37 -6.56 8.00
C ASN A 280 8.89 -6.64 8.33
N THR A 281 8.44 -7.77 8.85
CA THR A 281 7.04 -8.00 9.24
C THR A 281 6.93 -8.35 10.71
N PHE A 282 5.98 -7.74 11.39
CA PHE A 282 5.69 -7.88 12.81
C PHE A 282 4.20 -8.13 13.01
N SER A 283 3.84 -8.75 14.13
CA SER A 283 2.45 -8.87 14.58
C SER A 283 2.32 -8.16 15.92
N LEU A 284 1.19 -7.48 16.14
CA LEU A 284 0.91 -6.82 17.41
C LEU A 284 1.05 -7.85 18.55
N PRO A 285 1.95 -7.67 19.51
CA PRO A 285 2.12 -8.63 20.61
C PRO A 285 0.85 -8.76 21.44
N GLY A 286 0.48 -9.99 21.79
CA GLY A 286 -0.74 -10.25 22.57
C GLY A 286 -1.29 -11.65 22.39
N GLU A 287 -2.50 -11.85 22.90
CA GLU A 287 -3.18 -13.15 22.85
C GLU A 287 -4.71 -13.03 22.76
N SER A 288 -5.33 -14.04 22.18
CA SER A 288 -6.79 -14.14 22.13
C SER A 288 -7.33 -14.58 23.50
N ARG A 289 -8.26 -13.81 24.06
CA ARG A 289 -9.00 -14.16 25.28
C ARG A 289 -10.50 -14.15 25.04
N TYR A 290 -11.17 -15.19 25.53
CA TYR A 290 -12.62 -15.27 25.54
C TYR A 290 -13.17 -14.67 26.84
N THR A 291 -14.03 -13.65 26.74
CA THR A 291 -14.60 -12.97 27.92
C THR A 291 -16.01 -12.48 27.61
N ASN A 292 -16.96 -12.70 28.51
CA ASN A 292 -18.37 -12.31 28.36
C ASN A 292 -18.98 -12.77 27.01
N ASN A 293 -18.74 -14.03 26.64
CA ASN A 293 -19.16 -14.64 25.38
C ASN A 293 -18.63 -13.99 24.10
N ILE A 294 -17.54 -13.21 24.18
CA ILE A 294 -16.93 -12.54 23.04
C ILE A 294 -15.43 -12.81 23.04
N TRP A 295 -14.88 -13.18 21.88
CA TRP A 295 -13.44 -13.24 21.66
C TRP A 295 -12.85 -11.86 21.48
N TYR A 296 -11.78 -11.55 22.21
CA TYR A 296 -10.98 -10.35 22.05
C TYR A 296 -9.52 -10.72 21.86
N TYR A 297 -8.79 -9.94 21.09
CA TYR A 297 -7.33 -9.96 21.12
C TYR A 297 -6.86 -8.93 22.16
N ILE A 298 -6.15 -9.38 23.19
CA ILE A 298 -5.62 -8.53 24.25
C ILE A 298 -4.15 -8.29 23.94
N TYR A 299 -3.83 -7.08 23.49
CA TYR A 299 -2.46 -6.71 23.18
C TYR A 299 -1.65 -6.52 24.47
N ASP A 300 -0.36 -6.84 24.39
CA ASP A 300 0.63 -6.62 25.43
C ASP A 300 1.26 -5.24 25.23
N LYS A 301 0.89 -4.28 26.08
CA LYS A 301 1.29 -2.88 25.92
C LYS A 301 2.80 -2.69 26.03
N GLU A 302 3.44 -3.32 27.00
CA GLU A 302 4.88 -3.17 27.22
C GLU A 302 5.65 -3.75 26.04
N LYS A 303 5.35 -4.99 25.64
CA LYS A 303 5.99 -5.60 24.47
C LYS A 303 5.72 -4.86 23.17
N THR A 304 4.54 -4.25 23.03
CA THR A 304 4.22 -3.43 21.86
C THR A 304 5.14 -2.22 21.80
N LEU A 305 5.25 -1.47 22.90
CA LEU A 305 6.12 -0.28 22.93
C LEU A 305 7.60 -0.65 22.75
N GLU A 306 8.08 -1.72 23.38
CA GLU A 306 9.44 -2.22 23.17
C GLU A 306 9.70 -2.60 21.70
N MET A 307 8.75 -3.27 21.05
CA MET A 307 8.84 -3.63 19.64
C MET A 307 8.83 -2.40 18.73
N ILE A 308 7.98 -1.41 19.02
CA ILE A 308 7.95 -0.14 18.28
C ILE A 308 9.30 0.58 18.44
N ASP A 309 9.77 0.78 19.67
CA ASP A 309 11.01 1.51 19.96
C ASP A 309 12.24 0.86 19.32
N LYS A 310 12.26 -0.47 19.24
CA LYS A 310 13.38 -1.21 18.68
C LYS A 310 13.40 -1.23 17.16
N ASN A 311 12.24 -1.29 16.51
CA ASN A 311 12.16 -1.64 15.09
C ASN A 311 11.56 -0.53 14.22
N PHE A 312 10.75 0.38 14.76
CA PHE A 312 10.00 1.37 13.99
C PHE A 312 10.65 2.76 14.10
N PHE A 313 10.61 3.49 13.00
CA PHE A 313 11.16 4.84 12.89
C PHE A 313 10.15 5.88 13.37
N LYS A 314 10.64 6.91 14.08
CA LYS A 314 9.84 7.97 14.70
C LYS A 314 10.08 9.32 14.04
#